data_AF-A0A317IY69-F1
#
_entry.id   AF-A0A317IY69-F1
#
_cell.length_a   1.000
_cell.length_b   1.000
_cell.length_c   1.000
_cell.angle_alpha   90.00
_cell.angle_beta   90.00
_cell.angle_gamma   90.00
#
_symmetry.space_group_name_H-M   'P 1'
#
loop_
_entity.id
_entity.type
_entity.pdbx_description
1 polymer ?
#
loop_
_entity_poly.entity_id
_entity_poly.type
_entity_poly.pdbx_seq_one_letter_code
_entity_poly.pdbx_strand_id
1 'polypeptide(L)'
;MRLYIPIVLGAMAAVFPARTAQKFYPDDPLWKEPKPRPVTKPLNRKINDYYDFFQETFFEPDKEQIKQHRPQPSQAVNTLGEVPDSAWFTNRIGSRPMTIDELVRGPGDEHAPVMDRPWTVVSGKNEGVTPGLVIRDAANRKYFLKFDPKSNPELASTADVLGSKFFYDLGYNTPENYIVYFSRGQLSVNQDSVYTNPAGRQRPMTRHDVDDVLEKVPRDREGRYRGMASLAVAGDLIGPFRYYGSRTDDPNDVVPHQNRRDLRGLYVFSAWLNHTDSKSINSIDTVIEEDGVKFIKHYLLDFGAILGSDSFEAKSPRAGNVYLFDAKPAYWQFVSLGFYVPGWMLAHYPDIPAVGHLEYESFDPVNWRNNYPNPAFDERTPGDTYWAAKKVMSFSDDAIRAIVATAQFSDPRAADWIVKCLIERRNRIGRAFFDRVLPLDSFAVRDGKLSFEDLAVKYSFRGPGNYSVQWFDFENSSGEKAPIAGAAGYELPHSAAQMHAAEIRGSDSQKSLTVYLRGDQVLGIDRKW
;
A
#
# COMPACT_ATOMS: atom_id res chain seq x y z
N MET A 1 48.90 44.53 -36.72
CA MET A 1 47.63 44.34 -37.48
C MET A 1 47.23 42.88 -37.32
N ARG A 2 46.32 42.58 -36.39
CA ARG A 2 45.90 41.20 -36.05
C ARG A 2 44.91 40.71 -37.10
N LEU A 3 45.26 39.66 -37.85
CA LEU A 3 44.35 38.97 -38.75
C LEU A 3 43.40 38.08 -37.94
N TYR A 4 42.11 38.34 -38.05
CA TYR A 4 41.03 37.47 -37.58
C TYR A 4 40.80 36.36 -38.60
N ILE A 5 40.94 35.11 -38.19
CA ILE A 5 40.46 33.92 -38.93
C ILE A 5 39.10 33.55 -38.32
N PRO A 6 37.99 33.58 -39.08
CA PRO A 6 36.71 33.09 -38.58
C PRO A 6 36.72 31.55 -38.61
N ILE A 7 36.64 30.94 -37.44
CA ILE A 7 36.36 29.50 -37.29
C ILE A 7 34.87 29.31 -37.58
N VAL A 8 34.56 28.71 -38.73
CA VAL A 8 33.22 28.21 -39.04
C VAL A 8 33.00 26.92 -38.25
N LEU A 9 32.31 27.01 -37.11
CA LEU A 9 31.79 25.84 -36.41
C LEU A 9 30.58 25.31 -37.19
N GLY A 10 30.79 24.26 -37.98
CA GLY A 10 29.72 23.47 -38.58
C GLY A 10 28.96 22.74 -37.48
N ALA A 11 27.74 23.18 -37.17
CA ALA A 11 26.81 22.43 -36.34
C ALA A 11 26.32 21.21 -37.13
N MET A 12 26.93 20.05 -36.92
CA MET A 12 26.31 18.78 -37.28
C MET A 12 25.14 18.55 -36.32
N ALA A 13 23.95 18.96 -36.75
CA ALA A 13 22.71 18.51 -36.14
C ALA A 13 22.61 17.00 -36.39
N ALA A 14 22.90 16.19 -35.36
CA ALA A 14 22.54 14.79 -35.36
C ALA A 14 21.01 14.71 -35.44
N VAL A 15 20.50 14.42 -36.64
CA VAL A 15 19.10 14.04 -36.85
C VAL A 15 18.94 12.67 -36.19
N PHE A 16 18.56 12.66 -34.91
CA PHE A 16 18.04 11.44 -34.31
C PHE A 16 16.75 11.09 -35.07
N PRO A 17 16.61 9.87 -35.62
CA PRO A 17 15.34 9.47 -36.19
C PRO A 17 14.29 9.59 -35.10
N ALA A 18 13.23 10.35 -35.35
CA ALA A 18 12.06 10.34 -34.51
C ALA A 18 11.59 8.88 -34.45
N ARG A 19 11.85 8.20 -33.32
CA ARG A 19 11.20 6.93 -33.05
C ARG A 19 9.71 7.23 -33.12
N THR A 20 9.02 6.66 -34.11
CA THR A 20 7.57 6.57 -34.09
C THR A 20 7.20 5.93 -32.77
N ALA A 21 6.57 6.71 -31.89
CA ALA A 21 6.15 6.24 -30.58
C ALA A 21 4.97 5.29 -30.79
N GLN A 22 5.26 4.00 -31.01
CA GLN A 22 4.24 2.96 -31.09
C GLN A 22 3.53 2.79 -29.73
N LYS A 23 2.25 2.42 -29.74
CA LYS A 23 1.47 2.26 -28.49
C LYS A 23 1.90 1.02 -27.70
N PHE A 24 2.10 -0.11 -28.38
CA PHE A 24 2.48 -1.39 -27.80
C PHE A 24 3.84 -1.85 -28.30
N TYR A 25 4.69 -2.32 -27.39
CA TYR A 25 5.98 -2.93 -27.67
C TYR A 25 5.86 -4.46 -27.79
N PRO A 26 6.88 -5.15 -28.36
CA PRO A 26 6.85 -6.60 -28.48
C PRO A 26 6.76 -7.36 -27.15
N ASP A 27 7.21 -6.74 -26.05
CA ASP A 27 7.24 -7.27 -24.69
C ASP A 27 6.03 -6.86 -23.83
N ASP A 28 5.04 -6.16 -24.42
CA ASP A 28 3.80 -5.83 -23.73
C ASP A 28 2.85 -7.04 -23.63
N PRO A 29 2.15 -7.22 -22.50
CA PRO A 29 2.26 -6.43 -21.26
C PRO A 29 3.49 -6.80 -20.41
N LEU A 30 4.21 -5.78 -19.94
CA LEU A 30 5.36 -5.97 -19.05
C LEU A 30 4.92 -6.33 -17.62
N TRP A 31 5.15 -7.57 -17.18
CA TRP A 31 4.77 -8.04 -15.82
C TRP A 31 5.86 -7.86 -14.76
N LYS A 32 7.11 -7.59 -15.18
CA LYS A 32 8.25 -7.39 -14.29
C LYS A 32 9.14 -6.30 -14.88
N GLU A 33 9.55 -5.34 -14.06
CA GLU A 33 10.51 -4.32 -14.48
C GLU A 33 11.84 -4.96 -14.90
N PRO A 34 12.61 -4.29 -15.79
CA PRO A 34 13.96 -4.73 -16.13
C PRO A 34 14.84 -4.91 -14.88
N LYS A 35 15.90 -5.72 -14.99
CA LYS A 35 16.85 -5.90 -13.90
C LYS A 35 17.31 -4.54 -13.35
N PRO A 36 17.33 -4.35 -12.02
CA PRO A 36 17.77 -3.10 -11.42
C PRO A 36 19.17 -2.70 -11.87
N ARG A 37 19.40 -1.41 -11.97
CA ARG A 37 20.71 -0.80 -12.16
C ARG A 37 21.40 -0.66 -10.80
N PRO A 38 22.72 -0.89 -10.73
CA PRO A 38 23.45 -0.82 -9.48
C PRO A 38 23.45 0.60 -8.90
N VAL A 39 23.12 0.71 -7.62
CA VAL A 39 23.21 1.95 -6.83
C VAL A 39 24.63 2.05 -6.27
N THR A 40 25.28 3.21 -6.42
CA THR A 40 26.69 3.40 -6.04
C THR A 40 26.88 4.19 -4.74
N LYS A 41 26.13 5.28 -4.54
CA LYS A 41 26.28 6.17 -3.37
C LYS A 41 24.92 6.61 -2.84
N PRO A 42 24.13 5.69 -2.26
CA PRO A 42 22.84 6.05 -1.69
C PRO A 42 23.04 6.93 -0.47
N LEU A 43 22.29 8.03 -0.39
CA LEU A 43 22.34 8.99 0.70
C LEU A 43 21.38 8.61 1.83
N ASN A 44 21.78 8.75 3.08
CA ASN A 44 20.84 8.61 4.19
C ASN A 44 19.83 9.77 4.16
N ARG A 45 18.54 9.44 4.07
CA ARG A 45 17.45 10.42 4.13
C ARG A 45 16.89 10.46 5.55
N LYS A 46 17.01 11.61 6.21
CA LYS A 46 16.25 11.89 7.44
C LYS A 46 15.06 12.76 7.07
N ILE A 47 13.85 12.26 7.31
CA ILE A 47 12.63 13.06 7.22
C ILE A 47 12.33 13.54 8.64
N ASN A 48 12.18 14.85 8.81
CA ASN A 48 11.78 15.43 10.09
C ASN A 48 10.25 15.40 10.17
N ASP A 49 9.70 14.72 11.18
CA ASP A 49 8.25 14.55 11.38
C ASP A 49 7.48 15.86 11.30
N TYR A 50 7.99 16.91 11.96
CA TYR A 50 7.35 18.22 11.93
C TYR A 50 7.44 18.84 10.55
N TYR A 51 8.57 18.71 9.86
CA TYR A 51 8.70 19.27 8.51
C TYR A 51 7.81 18.56 7.49
N ASP A 52 7.75 17.22 7.51
CA ASP A 52 6.85 16.41 6.68
C ASP A 52 5.39 16.80 6.97
N PHE A 53 5.02 16.80 8.26
CA PHE A 53 3.69 17.22 8.69
C PHE A 53 3.35 18.66 8.29
N PHE A 54 4.22 19.64 8.53
CA PHE A 54 3.98 21.05 8.20
C PHE A 54 3.96 21.30 6.69
N GLN A 55 4.83 20.65 5.92
CA GLN A 55 4.86 20.74 4.47
C GLN A 55 3.56 20.21 3.88
N GLU A 56 3.14 19.00 4.25
CA GLU A 56 1.93 18.38 3.69
C GLU A 56 0.63 19.01 4.23
N THR A 57 0.64 19.62 5.42
CA THR A 57 -0.56 20.24 6.02
C THR A 57 -0.75 21.72 5.62
N PHE A 58 0.33 22.48 5.41
CA PHE A 58 0.26 23.94 5.21
C PHE A 58 0.87 24.44 3.90
N PHE A 59 1.72 23.65 3.24
CA PHE A 59 2.29 23.98 1.93
C PHE A 59 1.67 23.10 0.85
N GLU A 60 0.40 23.33 0.57
CA GLU A 60 -0.21 22.83 -0.66
C GLU A 60 0.46 23.49 -1.88
N PRO A 61 0.73 22.78 -2.99
CA PRO A 61 0.84 23.45 -4.28
C PRO A 61 -0.44 24.25 -4.51
N ASP A 62 -0.29 25.48 -4.98
CA ASP A 62 -1.31 26.52 -5.09
C ASP A 62 -2.76 25.98 -5.24
N LYS A 63 -3.68 26.34 -4.34
CA LYS A 63 -5.08 25.87 -4.34
C LYS A 63 -5.80 26.10 -5.67
N GLU A 64 -5.34 27.09 -6.44
CA GLU A 64 -5.81 27.35 -7.80
C GLU A 64 -5.28 26.34 -8.84
N GLN A 65 -4.09 25.75 -8.65
CA GLN A 65 -3.64 24.58 -9.41
C GLN A 65 -4.50 23.36 -9.08
N ILE A 66 -4.83 23.08 -7.81
CA ILE A 66 -5.65 21.91 -7.41
C ILE A 66 -7.07 21.95 -8.02
N LYS A 67 -7.70 23.12 -8.12
CA LYS A 67 -9.02 23.25 -8.77
C LYS A 67 -8.98 23.02 -10.29
N GLN A 68 -7.82 23.20 -10.92
CA GLN A 68 -7.62 23.01 -12.36
C GLN A 68 -6.89 21.70 -12.71
N HIS A 69 -6.27 21.06 -11.73
CA HIS A 69 -5.45 19.85 -11.88
C HIS A 69 -6.36 18.64 -11.97
N ARG A 70 -6.54 18.13 -13.20
CA ARG A 70 -7.10 16.80 -13.40
C ARG A 70 -5.99 15.79 -13.08
N PRO A 71 -6.20 14.85 -12.12
CA PRO A 71 -5.23 13.82 -11.83
C PRO A 71 -4.83 13.10 -13.12
N GLN A 72 -3.54 13.09 -13.41
CA GLN A 72 -2.99 12.45 -14.60
C GLN A 72 -3.12 10.93 -14.49
N PRO A 73 -3.19 10.18 -15.60
CA PRO A 73 -3.05 8.73 -15.58
C PRO A 73 -1.81 8.32 -14.77
N SER A 74 -1.96 7.31 -13.92
CA SER A 74 -0.86 6.80 -13.12
C SER A 74 0.26 6.23 -14.00
N GLN A 75 1.47 6.25 -13.46
CA GLN A 75 2.65 5.59 -14.00
C GLN A 75 2.99 4.34 -13.15
N ALA A 76 4.11 3.68 -13.44
CA ALA A 76 4.46 2.36 -12.88
C ALA A 76 3.35 1.32 -13.09
N VAL A 77 2.75 1.35 -14.28
CA VAL A 77 1.71 0.42 -14.73
C VAL A 77 2.08 -0.19 -16.06
N ASN A 78 1.69 -1.44 -16.29
CA ASN A 78 1.74 -2.06 -17.60
C ASN A 78 0.54 -1.66 -18.45
N THR A 79 0.53 -2.13 -19.69
CA THR A 79 -0.52 -1.82 -20.68
C THR A 79 -1.91 -2.37 -20.32
N LEU A 80 -2.03 -3.27 -19.34
CA LEU A 80 -3.31 -3.76 -18.82
C LEU A 80 -3.83 -2.90 -17.64
N GLY A 81 -3.01 -1.97 -17.16
CA GLY A 81 -3.27 -1.15 -15.98
C GLY A 81 -2.85 -1.80 -14.65
N GLU A 82 -2.07 -2.89 -14.70
CA GLU A 82 -1.52 -3.57 -13.52
C GLU A 82 -0.15 -3.02 -13.12
N VAL A 83 0.23 -3.20 -11.86
CA VAL A 83 1.56 -2.87 -11.36
C VAL A 83 2.52 -4.03 -11.66
N PRO A 84 3.64 -3.82 -12.39
CA PRO A 84 4.66 -4.85 -12.60
C PRO A 84 5.45 -5.17 -11.31
N ASP A 85 6.04 -6.36 -11.24
CA ASP A 85 7.00 -6.71 -10.19
C ASP A 85 8.23 -5.80 -10.25
N SER A 86 8.60 -5.22 -9.10
CA SER A 86 9.65 -4.21 -8.96
C SER A 86 10.26 -4.21 -7.55
N ALA A 87 11.18 -3.27 -7.30
CA ALA A 87 11.71 -3.01 -5.96
C ALA A 87 10.65 -2.47 -4.96
N TRP A 88 9.52 -1.96 -5.46
CA TRP A 88 8.43 -1.39 -4.67
C TRP A 88 7.34 -2.42 -4.34
N PHE A 89 7.09 -3.35 -5.26
CA PHE A 89 5.88 -4.17 -5.25
C PHE A 89 6.10 -5.52 -5.94
N THR A 90 5.47 -6.57 -5.44
CA THR A 90 5.46 -7.91 -6.03
C THR A 90 4.03 -8.41 -6.14
N ASN A 91 3.64 -8.88 -7.32
CA ASN A 91 2.31 -9.40 -7.59
C ASN A 91 2.04 -10.68 -6.79
N ARG A 92 1.05 -10.58 -5.89
CA ARG A 92 0.56 -11.66 -5.03
C ARG A 92 -0.95 -11.82 -5.21
N ILE A 93 -1.76 -11.52 -4.20
CA ILE A 93 -3.21 -11.73 -4.28
C ILE A 93 -3.84 -10.84 -5.37
N GLY A 94 -4.85 -11.40 -6.06
CA GLY A 94 -5.55 -10.74 -7.16
C GLY A 94 -4.80 -10.76 -8.50
N SER A 95 -3.50 -11.01 -8.51
CA SER A 95 -2.73 -11.27 -9.74
C SER A 95 -2.63 -12.77 -10.03
N ARG A 96 -2.61 -13.59 -8.97
CA ARG A 96 -2.73 -15.05 -9.03
C ARG A 96 -3.58 -15.56 -7.85
N PRO A 97 -4.13 -16.78 -7.93
CA PRO A 97 -4.65 -17.46 -6.76
C PRO A 97 -3.55 -17.62 -5.69
N MET A 98 -3.92 -17.39 -4.44
CA MET A 98 -3.10 -17.72 -3.26
C MET A 98 -3.88 -18.69 -2.38
N THR A 99 -3.18 -19.69 -1.87
CA THR A 99 -3.72 -20.61 -0.87
C THR A 99 -3.88 -19.90 0.48
N ILE A 100 -4.73 -20.45 1.36
CA ILE A 100 -4.86 -19.93 2.73
C ILE A 100 -3.51 -19.99 3.45
N ASP A 101 -2.73 -21.05 3.27
CA ASP A 101 -1.41 -21.19 3.88
C ASP A 101 -0.44 -20.09 3.43
N GLU A 102 -0.45 -19.71 2.14
CA GLU A 102 0.38 -18.59 1.67
C GLU A 102 -0.02 -17.25 2.30
N LEU A 103 -1.33 -17.00 2.45
CA LEU A 103 -1.87 -15.77 3.04
C LEU A 103 -1.61 -15.71 4.56
N VAL A 104 -1.79 -16.83 5.24
CA VAL A 104 -1.48 -16.98 6.67
C VAL A 104 0.01 -16.80 6.91
N ARG A 105 0.87 -17.30 6.02
CA ARG A 105 2.33 -17.13 6.11
C ARG A 105 2.72 -15.66 5.94
N GLY A 106 2.18 -14.98 4.93
CA GLY A 106 2.51 -13.58 4.62
C GLY A 106 4.02 -13.40 4.37
N PRO A 107 4.68 -12.39 4.97
CA PRO A 107 6.12 -12.20 4.78
C PRO A 107 6.99 -13.21 5.53
N GLY A 108 6.43 -14.02 6.46
CA GLY A 108 7.20 -14.76 7.46
C GLY A 108 7.03 -16.28 7.51
N ASP A 109 7.18 -16.81 8.72
CA ASP A 109 7.23 -18.21 9.22
C ASP A 109 8.57 -18.95 9.12
N GLU A 110 9.58 -18.33 8.52
CA GLU A 110 10.93 -18.91 8.44
C GLU A 110 11.81 -18.48 9.62
N HIS A 111 11.60 -17.25 10.13
CA HIS A 111 12.51 -16.64 11.09
C HIS A 111 11.83 -16.16 12.37
N ALA A 112 10.91 -16.96 12.93
CA ALA A 112 10.37 -16.69 14.27
C ALA A 112 11.49 -16.65 15.33
N PRO A 113 11.42 -15.76 16.35
CA PRO A 113 12.43 -15.69 17.41
C PRO A 113 12.65 -17.03 18.10
N VAL A 114 13.92 -17.39 18.36
CA VAL A 114 14.24 -18.62 19.12
C VAL A 114 13.74 -18.49 20.57
N MET A 115 12.71 -19.24 20.96
CA MET A 115 12.04 -19.10 22.26
C MET A 115 12.68 -19.87 23.42
N ASP A 116 13.49 -20.90 23.15
CA ASP A 116 14.00 -21.83 24.18
C ASP A 116 15.27 -21.34 24.90
N ARG A 117 15.79 -20.16 24.52
CA ARG A 117 16.98 -19.54 25.11
C ARG A 117 16.78 -18.05 25.34
N PRO A 118 17.41 -17.46 26.39
CA PRO A 118 17.27 -16.04 26.66
C PRO A 118 17.64 -15.15 25.47
N TRP A 119 16.87 -14.08 25.29
CA TRP A 119 17.14 -13.00 24.34
C TRP A 119 18.00 -11.93 24.98
N THR A 120 18.98 -11.41 24.24
CA THR A 120 19.80 -10.30 24.67
C THR A 120 19.13 -8.99 24.29
N VAL A 121 18.78 -8.15 25.26
CA VAL A 121 18.29 -6.80 25.02
C VAL A 121 19.46 -5.94 24.54
N VAL A 122 19.40 -5.43 23.32
CA VAL A 122 20.44 -4.59 22.72
C VAL A 122 20.23 -3.12 23.08
N SER A 123 19.00 -2.65 23.03
CA SER A 123 18.67 -1.27 23.40
C SER A 123 17.19 -1.09 23.73
N GLY A 124 16.86 0.05 24.34
CA GLY A 124 15.47 0.52 24.39
C GLY A 124 15.04 1.04 23.03
N LYS A 125 13.74 0.95 22.71
CA LYS A 125 13.15 1.68 21.57
C LYS A 125 12.91 3.12 22.02
N ASN A 126 13.70 4.06 21.50
CA ASN A 126 13.62 5.49 21.86
C ASN A 126 12.95 6.34 20.76
N GLU A 127 12.57 5.72 19.64
CA GLU A 127 11.87 6.36 18.54
C GLU A 127 10.41 5.89 18.55
N GLY A 128 9.48 6.86 18.55
CA GLY A 128 8.03 6.65 18.68
C GLY A 128 7.50 6.81 20.11
N VAL A 129 6.18 6.64 20.27
CA VAL A 129 5.46 6.88 21.54
C VAL A 129 5.31 5.58 22.37
N THR A 130 5.33 4.41 21.72
CA THR A 130 5.06 3.12 22.36
C THR A 130 6.31 2.51 23.01
N PRO A 131 6.23 1.98 24.24
CA PRO A 131 7.31 1.23 24.87
C PRO A 131 7.79 0.06 23.98
N GLY A 132 9.09 -0.14 23.90
CA GLY A 132 9.66 -1.22 23.12
C GLY A 132 11.10 -1.54 23.48
N LEU A 133 11.55 -2.71 23.06
CA LEU A 133 12.91 -3.19 23.25
C LEU A 133 13.46 -3.67 21.91
N VAL A 134 14.75 -3.49 21.69
CA VAL A 134 15.48 -4.15 20.61
C VAL A 134 16.17 -5.36 21.21
N ILE A 135 15.93 -6.54 20.65
CA ILE A 135 16.53 -7.78 21.13
C ILE A 135 17.37 -8.46 20.04
N ARG A 136 18.27 -9.34 20.47
CA ARG A 136 18.87 -10.40 19.66
C ARG A 136 18.50 -11.74 20.24
N ASP A 137 18.01 -12.64 19.39
CA ASP A 137 17.76 -14.02 19.78
C ASP A 137 19.04 -14.87 19.75
N ALA A 138 18.93 -16.17 20.07
CA ALA A 138 20.05 -17.09 20.08
C ALA A 138 20.65 -17.38 18.70
N ALA A 139 19.92 -17.08 17.62
CA ALA A 139 20.41 -17.15 16.24
C ALA A 139 21.05 -15.82 15.78
N ASN A 140 21.28 -14.88 16.70
CA ASN A 140 21.83 -13.55 16.47
C ASN A 140 20.97 -12.66 15.54
N ARG A 141 19.68 -12.99 15.40
CA ARG A 141 18.72 -12.20 14.62
C ARG A 141 18.19 -11.05 15.47
N LYS A 142 18.09 -9.86 14.88
CA LYS A 142 17.65 -8.64 15.55
C LYS A 142 16.13 -8.49 15.39
N TYR A 143 15.43 -8.30 16.51
CA TYR A 143 14.00 -8.00 16.53
C TYR A 143 13.69 -6.71 17.28
N PHE A 144 12.64 -6.04 16.84
CA PHE A 144 12.04 -4.92 17.55
C PHE A 144 10.78 -5.42 18.26
N LEU A 145 10.84 -5.49 19.59
CA LEU A 145 9.69 -5.78 20.43
C LEU A 145 8.88 -4.51 20.64
N LYS A 146 7.59 -4.57 20.31
CA LYS A 146 6.59 -3.55 20.66
C LYS A 146 5.50 -4.19 21.52
N PHE A 147 4.92 -3.40 22.40
CA PHE A 147 3.98 -3.87 23.41
C PHE A 147 2.63 -3.16 23.33
N ASP A 148 1.60 -3.84 23.81
CA ASP A 148 0.27 -3.28 23.95
C ASP A 148 0.18 -2.34 25.17
N PRO A 149 -0.69 -1.32 25.14
CA PRO A 149 -0.99 -0.52 26.32
C PRO A 149 -1.80 -1.34 27.33
N LYS A 150 -1.64 -1.04 28.63
CA LYS A 150 -2.44 -1.70 29.70
C LYS A 150 -3.95 -1.55 29.51
N SER A 151 -4.40 -0.43 28.94
CA SER A 151 -5.82 -0.16 28.69
C SER A 151 -6.41 -1.06 27.61
N ASN A 152 -5.58 -1.55 26.67
CA ASN A 152 -6.03 -2.32 25.51
C ASN A 152 -5.03 -3.46 25.22
N PRO A 153 -5.00 -4.53 26.03
CA PRO A 153 -4.20 -5.72 25.73
C PRO A 153 -4.55 -6.28 24.34
N GLU A 154 -3.55 -6.83 23.64
CA GLU A 154 -3.67 -7.45 22.31
C GLU A 154 -4.00 -6.49 21.15
N LEU A 155 -4.11 -5.18 21.38
CA LEU A 155 -4.51 -4.20 20.37
C LEU A 155 -3.42 -3.92 19.31
N ALA A 156 -2.31 -3.33 19.73
CA ALA A 156 -1.25 -2.86 18.84
C ALA A 156 -0.42 -4.03 18.28
N SER A 157 -0.18 -5.05 19.09
CA SER A 157 0.54 -6.25 18.68
C SER A 157 -0.19 -7.00 17.57
N THR A 158 -1.52 -7.10 17.67
CA THR A 158 -2.36 -7.66 16.61
C THR A 158 -2.35 -6.79 15.35
N ALA A 159 -2.53 -5.48 15.51
CA ALA A 159 -2.51 -4.55 14.39
C ALA A 159 -1.20 -4.67 13.58
N ASP A 160 -0.04 -4.73 14.25
CA ASP A 160 1.25 -4.87 13.58
C ASP A 160 1.39 -6.19 12.79
N VAL A 161 0.94 -7.32 13.36
CA VAL A 161 1.04 -8.64 12.71
C VAL A 161 0.07 -8.76 11.53
N LEU A 162 -1.20 -8.35 11.72
CA LEU A 162 -2.19 -8.39 10.65
C LEU A 162 -1.83 -7.42 9.53
N GLY A 163 -1.37 -6.22 9.86
CA GLY A 163 -0.92 -5.24 8.86
C GLY A 163 0.21 -5.79 8.00
N SER A 164 1.25 -6.33 8.63
CA SER A 164 2.38 -6.94 7.93
C SER A 164 1.93 -8.04 6.94
N LYS A 165 1.00 -8.92 7.33
CA LYS A 165 0.46 -9.99 6.46
C LYS A 165 -0.41 -9.45 5.34
N PHE A 166 -1.43 -8.63 5.64
CA PHE A 166 -2.32 -8.10 4.59
C PHE A 166 -1.57 -7.23 3.58
N PHE A 167 -0.66 -6.35 4.01
CA PHE A 167 0.13 -5.52 3.09
C PHE A 167 1.14 -6.35 2.29
N TYR A 168 1.72 -7.41 2.88
CA TYR A 168 2.49 -8.37 2.10
C TYR A 168 1.62 -9.01 1.02
N ASP A 169 0.49 -9.62 1.39
CA ASP A 169 -0.39 -10.33 0.45
C ASP A 169 -0.90 -9.43 -0.67
N LEU A 170 -1.13 -8.14 -0.38
CA LEU A 170 -1.51 -7.12 -1.35
C LEU A 170 -0.38 -6.82 -2.35
N GLY A 171 0.89 -6.96 -1.95
CA GLY A 171 2.05 -6.91 -2.83
C GLY A 171 3.23 -6.07 -2.31
N TYR A 172 3.11 -5.41 -1.17
CA TYR A 172 4.20 -4.60 -0.61
C TYR A 172 5.28 -5.46 0.04
N ASN A 173 6.46 -4.88 0.23
CA ASN A 173 7.47 -5.47 1.10
C ASN A 173 7.20 -5.04 2.55
N THR A 174 7.10 -6.00 3.46
CA THR A 174 6.86 -5.77 4.89
C THR A 174 7.80 -6.68 5.70
N PRO A 175 8.10 -6.33 6.96
CA PRO A 175 8.93 -7.17 7.82
C PRO A 175 8.13 -8.37 8.33
N GLU A 176 8.83 -9.45 8.69
CA GLU A 176 8.24 -10.56 9.43
C GLU A 176 7.86 -10.10 10.84
N ASN A 177 6.57 -10.10 11.16
CA ASN A 177 6.04 -9.72 12.47
C ASN A 177 5.41 -10.93 13.16
N TYR A 178 5.83 -11.18 14.40
CA TYR A 178 5.42 -12.34 15.19
C TYR A 178 4.73 -11.94 16.50
N ILE A 179 3.62 -12.60 16.85
CA ILE A 179 3.13 -12.57 18.24
C ILE A 179 4.02 -13.48 19.09
N VAL A 180 4.57 -12.94 20.17
CA VAL A 180 5.38 -13.69 21.13
C VAL A 180 4.84 -13.55 22.55
N TYR A 181 4.97 -14.63 23.32
CA TYR A 181 4.70 -14.67 24.75
C TYR A 181 5.97 -15.03 25.50
N PHE A 182 6.42 -14.17 26.41
CA PHE A 182 7.67 -14.39 27.14
C PHE A 182 7.58 -13.96 28.60
N SER A 183 8.40 -14.56 29.45
CA SER A 183 8.55 -14.13 30.84
C SER A 183 9.72 -13.13 30.97
N ARG A 184 9.77 -12.38 32.07
CA ARG A 184 10.94 -11.52 32.38
C ARG A 184 12.28 -12.27 32.32
N GLY A 185 12.29 -13.55 32.71
CA GLY A 185 13.48 -14.40 32.70
C GLY A 185 14.02 -14.70 31.30
N GLN A 186 13.19 -14.52 30.25
CA GLN A 186 13.63 -14.63 28.86
C GLN A 186 14.60 -13.51 28.47
N LEU A 187 14.58 -12.35 29.15
CA LEU A 187 15.37 -11.20 28.76
C LEU A 187 16.67 -11.09 29.58
N SER A 188 17.80 -11.03 28.88
CA SER A 188 19.11 -10.75 29.45
C SER A 188 19.63 -9.37 28.98
N VAL A 189 20.39 -8.70 29.84
CA VAL A 189 21.07 -7.44 29.52
C VAL A 189 22.56 -7.74 29.63
N ASN A 190 23.34 -7.39 28.61
CA ASN A 190 24.79 -7.58 28.59
C ASN A 190 25.52 -6.22 28.65
N GLN A 191 26.86 -6.25 28.62
CA GLN A 191 27.67 -5.03 28.72
C GLN A 191 27.55 -4.11 27.49
N ASP A 192 27.17 -4.68 26.33
CA ASP A 192 27.01 -3.95 25.08
C ASP A 192 25.61 -3.35 24.92
N SER A 193 24.68 -3.67 25.82
CA SER A 193 23.33 -3.13 25.82
C SER A 193 23.35 -1.63 26.11
N VAL A 194 22.73 -0.83 25.24
CA VAL A 194 22.72 0.64 25.35
C VAL A 194 21.34 1.17 25.71
N TYR A 195 21.29 2.04 26.71
CA TYR A 195 20.12 2.84 27.04
C TYR A 195 20.35 4.30 26.59
N THR A 196 19.40 4.87 25.85
CA THR A 196 19.39 6.29 25.52
C THR A 196 18.26 6.95 26.29
N ASN A 197 18.56 8.02 27.03
CA ASN A 197 17.54 8.74 27.77
C ASN A 197 16.75 9.73 26.87
N PRO A 198 15.66 10.34 27.35
CA PRO A 198 14.90 11.33 26.58
C PRO A 198 15.70 12.56 26.12
N ALA A 199 16.85 12.84 26.75
CA ALA A 199 17.77 13.91 26.34
C ALA A 199 18.80 13.44 25.28
N GLY A 200 18.66 12.23 24.74
CA GLY A 200 19.54 11.67 23.72
C GLY A 200 20.89 11.15 24.24
N ARG A 201 21.12 11.13 25.56
CA ARG A 201 22.38 10.65 26.15
C ARG A 201 22.37 9.14 26.32
N GLN A 202 23.47 8.51 25.94
CA GLN A 202 23.65 7.06 26.02
C GLN A 202 24.40 6.66 27.30
N ARG A 203 24.01 5.53 27.88
CA ARG A 203 24.74 4.82 28.94
C ARG A 203 24.54 3.30 28.80
N PRO A 204 25.36 2.46 29.48
CA PRO A 204 25.07 1.05 29.60
C PRO A 204 23.66 0.82 30.16
N MET A 205 22.93 -0.11 29.55
CA MET A 205 21.61 -0.53 30.00
C MET A 205 21.76 -1.41 31.26
N THR A 206 20.79 -1.28 32.15
CA THR A 206 20.69 -2.05 33.39
C THR A 206 19.46 -2.94 33.34
N ARG A 207 19.36 -3.89 34.27
CA ARG A 207 18.15 -4.73 34.42
C ARG A 207 16.91 -3.90 34.76
N HIS A 208 17.10 -2.82 35.53
CA HIS A 208 16.02 -1.91 35.94
C HIS A 208 15.38 -1.21 34.74
N ASP A 209 16.17 -0.83 33.72
CA ASP A 209 15.62 -0.20 32.51
C ASP A 209 14.64 -1.11 31.76
N VAL A 210 14.93 -2.42 31.74
CA VAL A 210 14.03 -3.41 31.17
C VAL A 210 12.78 -3.56 32.04
N ASP A 211 12.94 -3.55 33.36
CA ASP A 211 11.82 -3.65 34.30
C ASP A 211 10.87 -2.44 34.18
N ASP A 212 11.40 -1.21 34.02
CA ASP A 212 10.63 0.01 33.82
C ASP A 212 9.80 0.00 32.53
N VAL A 213 10.35 -0.59 31.45
CA VAL A 213 9.61 -0.81 30.21
C VAL A 213 8.47 -1.80 30.45
N LEU A 214 8.78 -2.95 31.05
CA LEU A 214 7.82 -4.03 31.26
C LEU A 214 6.77 -3.73 32.33
N GLU A 215 7.02 -2.78 33.24
CA GLU A 215 6.02 -2.31 34.19
C GLU A 215 4.79 -1.73 33.48
N LYS A 216 4.97 -1.15 32.29
CA LYS A 216 3.91 -0.54 31.48
C LYS A 216 3.18 -1.54 30.57
N VAL A 217 3.62 -2.79 30.53
CA VAL A 217 3.10 -3.81 29.62
C VAL A 217 2.05 -4.67 30.35
N PRO A 218 0.88 -4.97 29.74
CA PRO A 218 -0.08 -5.91 30.30
C PRO A 218 0.52 -7.32 30.38
N ARG A 219 0.05 -8.11 31.36
CA ARG A 219 0.38 -9.53 31.48
C ARG A 219 -0.85 -10.37 31.19
N ASP A 220 -0.63 -11.54 30.59
CA ASP A 220 -1.67 -12.55 30.43
C ASP A 220 -1.99 -13.25 31.78
N ARG A 221 -2.93 -14.20 31.74
CA ARG A 221 -3.36 -14.95 32.94
C ARG A 221 -2.24 -15.80 33.53
N GLU A 222 -1.27 -16.20 32.71
CA GLU A 222 -0.08 -16.96 33.09
C GLU A 222 1.08 -16.04 33.57
N GLY A 223 0.85 -14.72 33.62
CA GLY A 223 1.84 -13.74 34.05
C GLY A 223 2.94 -13.43 33.02
N ARG A 224 2.76 -13.87 31.77
CA ARG A 224 3.67 -13.62 30.64
C ARG A 224 3.34 -12.28 29.97
N TYR A 225 4.31 -11.74 29.27
CA TYR A 225 4.17 -10.56 28.43
C TYR A 225 3.86 -11.00 27.00
N ARG A 226 2.80 -10.42 26.43
CA ARG A 226 2.55 -10.46 24.98
C ARG A 226 3.28 -9.30 24.33
N GLY A 227 3.95 -9.56 23.21
CA GLY A 227 4.53 -8.54 22.37
C GLY A 227 4.47 -8.91 20.90
N MET A 228 4.66 -7.92 20.05
CA MET A 228 4.97 -8.13 18.65
C MET A 228 6.48 -8.02 18.45
N ALA A 229 7.08 -9.05 17.85
CA ALA A 229 8.49 -9.09 17.47
C ALA A 229 8.61 -8.88 15.95
N SER A 230 9.12 -7.72 15.54
CA SER A 230 9.37 -7.39 14.14
C SER A 230 10.82 -7.70 13.78
N LEU A 231 11.06 -8.59 12.82
CA LEU A 231 12.39 -8.90 12.34
C LEU A 231 12.99 -7.69 11.61
N ALA A 232 14.25 -7.37 11.92
CA ALA A 232 14.96 -6.33 11.19
C ALA A 232 15.08 -6.71 9.70
N VAL A 233 14.61 -5.83 8.81
CA VAL A 233 14.72 -6.02 7.36
C VAL A 233 16.19 -6.07 6.93
N ALA A 234 16.47 -6.82 5.86
CA ALA A 234 17.82 -6.99 5.35
C ALA A 234 18.37 -5.72 4.68
N GLY A 235 19.70 -5.62 4.62
CA GLY A 235 20.42 -4.56 3.93
C GLY A 235 20.75 -3.34 4.79
N ASP A 236 21.35 -2.34 4.14
CA ASP A 236 21.74 -1.08 4.77
C ASP A 236 20.57 -0.10 4.73
N LEU A 237 20.04 0.26 5.90
CA LEU A 237 18.92 1.21 6.02
C LEU A 237 19.38 2.62 5.64
N ILE A 238 18.70 3.23 4.66
CA ILE A 238 19.02 4.57 4.15
C ILE A 238 17.90 5.60 4.38
N GLY A 239 16.96 5.26 5.26
CA GLY A 239 15.88 6.14 5.70
C GLY A 239 14.58 5.98 4.90
N PRO A 240 13.50 6.66 5.31
CA PRO A 240 12.18 6.55 4.67
C PRO A 240 12.13 7.09 3.23
N PHE A 241 11.23 6.55 2.41
CA PHE A 241 10.85 7.19 1.15
C PHE A 241 9.83 8.30 1.37
N ARG A 242 9.61 9.14 0.35
CA ARG A 242 8.59 10.21 0.34
C ARG A 242 7.40 9.75 -0.51
N TYR A 243 6.21 10.31 -0.33
CA TYR A 243 5.09 10.03 -1.25
C TYR A 243 5.05 10.95 -2.48
N TYR A 244 6.08 11.79 -2.68
CA TYR A 244 6.22 12.69 -3.83
C TYR A 244 7.66 12.74 -4.37
N GLY A 245 7.78 13.22 -5.60
CA GLY A 245 9.06 13.37 -6.30
C GLY A 245 9.70 12.02 -6.60
N SER A 246 10.99 12.01 -6.85
CA SER A 246 11.78 10.79 -6.95
C SER A 246 13.11 10.97 -6.22
N ARG A 247 13.83 9.87 -6.08
CA ARG A 247 15.14 9.76 -5.46
C ARG A 247 16.22 9.90 -6.52
N THR A 248 16.85 11.07 -6.58
CA THR A 248 17.85 11.41 -7.61
C THR A 248 19.15 10.59 -7.52
N ASP A 249 19.43 9.97 -6.37
CA ASP A 249 20.57 9.07 -6.15
C ASP A 249 20.24 7.58 -6.40
N ASP A 250 19.03 7.28 -6.88
CA ASP A 250 18.62 5.94 -7.33
C ASP A 250 18.35 5.94 -8.85
N PRO A 251 19.16 5.27 -9.68
CA PRO A 251 18.92 5.18 -11.12
C PRO A 251 17.69 4.35 -11.48
N ASN A 252 17.07 3.65 -10.53
CA ASN A 252 15.86 2.86 -10.72
C ASN A 252 14.59 3.66 -10.41
N ASP A 253 14.70 4.76 -9.67
CA ASP A 253 13.56 5.56 -9.24
C ASP A 253 13.19 6.63 -10.28
N VAL A 254 12.59 6.14 -11.38
CA VAL A 254 12.29 6.94 -12.57
C VAL A 254 10.86 7.47 -12.62
N VAL A 255 9.99 6.99 -11.71
CA VAL A 255 8.57 7.38 -11.66
C VAL A 255 8.35 8.23 -10.41
N PRO A 256 7.90 9.49 -10.53
CA PRO A 256 7.55 10.28 -9.37
C PRO A 256 6.55 9.54 -8.47
N HIS A 257 6.83 9.47 -7.18
CA HIS A 257 6.11 8.66 -6.19
C HIS A 257 4.61 8.98 -6.15
N GLN A 258 4.23 10.25 -6.25
CA GLN A 258 2.82 10.66 -6.30
C GLN A 258 2.10 10.19 -7.56
N ASN A 259 2.84 9.73 -8.58
CA ASN A 259 2.31 9.20 -9.83
C ASN A 259 2.29 7.67 -9.90
N ARG A 260 2.89 6.97 -8.95
CA ARG A 260 2.95 5.49 -8.95
C ARG A 260 1.60 4.88 -8.60
N ARG A 261 1.09 3.96 -9.43
CA ARG A 261 -0.14 3.20 -9.12
C ARG A 261 -0.05 2.46 -7.79
N ASP A 262 1.11 1.88 -7.47
CA ASP A 262 1.33 1.16 -6.21
C ASP A 262 1.23 2.07 -4.97
N LEU A 263 1.59 3.35 -5.05
CA LEU A 263 1.42 4.30 -3.95
C LEU A 263 0.05 5.00 -3.95
N ARG A 264 -0.55 5.24 -5.12
CA ARG A 264 -1.89 5.81 -5.23
C ARG A 264 -2.97 4.82 -4.76
N GLY A 265 -2.83 3.55 -5.15
CA GLY A 265 -3.73 2.47 -4.73
C GLY A 265 -3.64 2.11 -3.25
N LEU A 266 -2.51 2.45 -2.59
CA LEU A 266 -2.33 2.31 -1.14
C LEU A 266 -3.44 2.99 -0.35
N TYR A 267 -4.05 4.06 -0.89
CA TYR A 267 -5.24 4.69 -0.33
C TYR A 267 -6.36 3.68 0.00
N VAL A 268 -6.69 2.79 -0.94
CA VAL A 268 -7.81 1.83 -0.76
C VAL A 268 -7.45 0.77 0.28
N PHE A 269 -6.19 0.33 0.31
CA PHE A 269 -5.71 -0.64 1.29
C PHE A 269 -5.67 -0.03 2.69
N SER A 270 -5.19 1.21 2.81
CA SER A 270 -5.21 1.97 4.05
C SER A 270 -6.64 2.28 4.50
N ALA A 271 -7.56 2.59 3.58
CA ALA A 271 -8.97 2.72 3.90
C ALA A 271 -9.56 1.40 4.39
N TRP A 272 -9.26 0.27 3.76
CA TRP A 272 -9.77 -1.04 4.18
C TRP A 272 -9.35 -1.39 5.61
N LEU A 273 -8.06 -1.28 5.90
CA LEU A 273 -7.46 -1.65 7.19
C LEU A 273 -7.44 -0.50 8.20
N ASN A 274 -8.02 0.65 7.87
CA ASN A 274 -7.98 1.88 8.67
C ASN A 274 -6.55 2.32 9.07
N HIS A 275 -5.61 2.24 8.14
CA HIS A 275 -4.22 2.67 8.32
C HIS A 275 -4.11 4.19 8.21
N THR A 276 -4.39 4.91 9.29
CA THR A 276 -4.44 6.37 9.30
C THR A 276 -3.09 7.05 9.55
N ASP A 277 -2.03 6.27 9.75
CA ASP A 277 -0.66 6.78 9.93
C ASP A 277 0.24 6.42 8.73
N SER A 278 -0.25 6.54 7.49
CA SER A 278 0.51 6.24 6.26
C SER A 278 1.54 7.33 5.94
N LYS A 279 2.48 7.56 6.87
CA LYS A 279 3.54 8.57 6.84
C LYS A 279 4.74 8.13 6.01
N SER A 280 5.51 9.10 5.52
CA SER A 280 6.85 8.82 4.99
C SER A 280 7.70 8.07 6.03
N ILE A 281 7.71 8.50 7.30
CA ILE A 281 8.55 7.86 8.36
C ILE A 281 8.16 6.41 8.70
N ASN A 282 6.94 5.98 8.35
CA ASN A 282 6.51 4.58 8.52
C ASN A 282 6.88 3.72 7.30
N SER A 283 7.88 4.16 6.53
CA SER A 283 8.52 3.40 5.46
C SER A 283 10.02 3.32 5.67
N ILE A 284 10.68 2.38 4.99
CA ILE A 284 12.14 2.33 4.96
C ILE A 284 12.65 1.91 3.59
N ASP A 285 13.63 2.66 3.09
CA ASP A 285 14.49 2.26 1.98
C ASP A 285 15.69 1.50 2.54
N THR A 286 16.00 0.37 1.92
CA THR A 286 17.19 -0.43 2.25
C THR A 286 17.98 -0.74 1.00
N VAL A 287 19.32 -0.72 1.11
CA VAL A 287 20.22 -1.16 0.06
C VAL A 287 20.47 -2.65 0.25
N ILE A 288 20.05 -3.45 -0.71
CA ILE A 288 20.25 -4.90 -0.72
C ILE A 288 21.06 -5.33 -1.93
N GLU A 289 21.63 -6.53 -1.85
CA GLU A 289 22.32 -7.19 -2.96
C GLU A 289 21.59 -8.48 -3.31
N GLU A 290 21.00 -8.53 -4.52
CA GLU A 290 20.41 -9.74 -5.09
C GLU A 290 21.04 -10.00 -6.45
N ASP A 291 21.41 -11.26 -6.75
CA ASP A 291 22.07 -11.67 -8.00
C ASP A 291 23.31 -10.81 -8.39
N GLY A 292 24.07 -10.36 -7.39
CA GLY A 292 25.26 -9.53 -7.57
C GLY A 292 24.98 -8.07 -7.93
N VAL A 293 23.73 -7.61 -7.83
CA VAL A 293 23.32 -6.23 -8.08
C VAL A 293 22.88 -5.58 -6.79
N LYS A 294 23.52 -4.45 -6.44
CA LYS A 294 23.09 -3.61 -5.31
C LYS A 294 22.03 -2.62 -5.74
N PHE A 295 20.84 -2.66 -5.14
CA PHE A 295 19.75 -1.72 -5.44
C PHE A 295 18.95 -1.38 -4.19
N ILE A 296 18.11 -0.36 -4.29
CA ILE A 296 17.25 0.07 -3.18
C ILE A 296 15.93 -0.68 -3.25
N LYS A 297 15.49 -1.24 -2.13
CA LYS A 297 14.18 -1.89 -1.96
C LYS A 297 13.36 -1.12 -0.93
N HIS A 298 12.07 -0.97 -1.20
CA HIS A 298 11.17 -0.11 -0.44
C HIS A 298 10.22 -0.95 0.41
N TYR A 299 10.16 -0.67 1.71
CA TYR A 299 9.33 -1.40 2.67
C TYR A 299 8.30 -0.48 3.34
N LEU A 300 7.11 -1.03 3.58
CA LEU A 300 6.13 -0.48 4.52
C LEU A 300 6.37 -1.09 5.90
N LEU A 301 6.42 -0.26 6.93
CA LEU A 301 6.67 -0.66 8.31
C LEU A 301 5.60 -0.09 9.26
N ASP A 302 5.71 -0.48 10.53
CA ASP A 302 5.01 0.12 11.66
C ASP A 302 3.48 0.15 11.53
N PHE A 303 2.89 -1.04 11.48
CA PHE A 303 1.44 -1.21 11.40
C PHE A 303 0.78 -1.16 12.78
N GLY A 304 1.43 -0.62 13.81
CA GLY A 304 0.84 -0.45 15.15
C GLY A 304 -0.39 0.47 15.13
N ALA A 305 -0.47 1.38 14.16
CA ALA A 305 -1.53 2.37 13.99
C ALA A 305 -2.52 2.02 12.84
N ILE A 306 -2.93 0.75 12.74
CA ILE A 306 -4.00 0.29 11.85
C ILE A 306 -5.19 -0.27 12.63
N LEU A 307 -6.25 -0.69 11.93
CA LEU A 307 -7.49 -1.22 12.50
C LEU A 307 -8.09 -0.21 13.49
N GLY A 308 -8.36 -0.63 14.72
CA GLY A 308 -8.82 0.25 15.80
C GLY A 308 -7.70 0.77 16.71
N SER A 309 -6.43 0.51 16.37
CA SER A 309 -5.24 0.83 17.17
C SER A 309 -4.56 2.12 16.74
N ASP A 310 -4.15 2.95 17.69
CA ASP A 310 -3.22 4.08 17.47
C ASP A 310 -1.85 3.82 18.11
N SER A 311 -1.44 2.54 18.15
CA SER A 311 -0.21 2.00 18.74
C SER A 311 -0.11 2.04 20.26
N PHE A 312 -0.64 3.06 20.93
CA PHE A 312 -0.58 3.21 22.40
C PHE A 312 -1.95 3.39 23.06
N GLU A 313 -3.01 3.50 22.25
CA GLU A 313 -4.41 3.55 22.69
C GLU A 313 -5.34 3.14 21.54
N ALA A 314 -6.64 3.07 21.81
CA ALA A 314 -7.65 2.96 20.75
C ALA A 314 -7.71 4.25 19.92
N LYS A 315 -7.89 4.12 18.60
CA LYS A 315 -7.98 5.28 17.69
C LYS A 315 -9.06 6.26 18.12
N SER A 316 -8.80 7.56 17.94
CA SER A 316 -9.88 8.56 18.01
C SER A 316 -10.96 8.24 16.96
N PRO A 317 -12.26 8.44 17.24
CA PRO A 317 -13.32 8.34 16.23
C PRO A 317 -13.12 9.26 15.00
N ARG A 318 -12.28 10.29 15.15
CA ARG A 318 -11.86 11.18 14.05
C ARG A 318 -11.01 10.47 12.99
N ALA A 319 -10.23 9.48 13.40
CA ALA A 319 -9.26 8.80 12.55
C ALA A 319 -10.01 8.05 11.43
N GLY A 320 -9.61 8.31 10.18
CA GLY A 320 -10.30 7.77 9.01
C GLY A 320 -11.39 8.70 8.44
N ASN A 321 -11.76 9.77 9.15
CA ASN A 321 -12.87 10.65 8.75
C ASN A 321 -12.46 12.10 8.47
N VAL A 322 -11.51 12.62 9.25
CA VAL A 322 -11.01 14.00 9.13
C VAL A 322 -9.50 14.02 9.33
N TYR A 323 -8.82 15.00 8.73
CA TYR A 323 -7.42 15.26 9.07
C TYR A 323 -7.29 15.72 10.54
N LEU A 324 -6.10 15.56 11.11
CA LEU A 324 -5.78 16.08 12.45
C LEU A 324 -6.06 17.59 12.53
N PHE A 325 -5.77 18.31 11.43
CA PHE A 325 -6.12 19.72 11.24
C PHE A 325 -7.00 19.86 10.00
N ASP A 326 -8.30 20.01 10.22
CA ASP A 326 -9.27 20.23 9.15
C ASP A 326 -10.16 21.44 9.48
N ALA A 327 -9.93 22.55 8.75
CA ALA A 327 -10.59 23.82 9.02
C ALA A 327 -12.11 23.78 8.75
N LYS A 328 -12.56 22.94 7.81
CA LYS A 328 -13.96 22.92 7.39
C LYS A 328 -14.89 22.27 8.42
N PRO A 329 -14.63 21.04 8.93
CA PRO A 329 -15.38 20.48 10.05
C PRO A 329 -15.28 21.35 11.31
N ALA A 330 -14.09 21.90 11.60
CA ALA A 330 -13.89 22.78 12.76
C ALA A 330 -14.77 24.04 12.66
N TYR A 331 -14.84 24.68 11.49
CA TYR A 331 -15.73 25.82 11.24
C TYR A 331 -17.20 25.46 11.47
N TRP A 332 -17.67 24.34 10.92
CA TRP A 332 -19.07 23.92 11.08
C TRP A 332 -19.43 23.60 12.53
N GLN A 333 -18.54 22.95 13.27
CA GLN A 333 -18.73 22.72 14.70
C GLN A 333 -18.74 24.01 15.51
N PHE A 334 -17.87 24.97 15.16
CA PHE A 334 -17.82 26.28 15.80
C PHE A 334 -19.10 27.09 15.55
N VAL A 335 -19.53 27.27 14.30
CA VAL A 335 -20.72 28.08 13.97
C VAL A 335 -22.03 27.43 14.40
N SER A 336 -22.06 26.10 14.49
CA SER A 336 -23.21 25.38 15.04
C SER A 336 -23.19 25.28 16.57
N LEU A 337 -22.18 25.85 17.24
CA LEU A 337 -21.99 25.73 18.69
C LEU A 337 -22.06 24.28 19.19
N GLY A 338 -21.61 23.33 18.37
CA GLY A 338 -21.65 21.89 18.66
C GLY A 338 -22.97 21.17 18.32
N PHE A 339 -23.99 21.84 17.79
CA PHE A 339 -25.24 21.18 17.38
C PHE A 339 -25.10 20.34 16.09
N TYR A 340 -24.09 20.63 15.27
CA TYR A 340 -23.73 19.75 14.15
C TYR A 340 -22.82 18.63 14.66
N VAL A 341 -23.38 17.42 14.72
CA VAL A 341 -22.64 16.18 15.05
C VAL A 341 -22.36 15.42 13.76
N PRO A 342 -21.09 15.34 13.30
CA PRO A 342 -20.72 14.52 12.15
C PRO A 342 -21.12 13.05 12.36
N GLY A 343 -21.55 12.37 11.29
CA GLY A 343 -22.02 10.99 11.38
C GLY A 343 -21.01 10.01 12.01
N TRP A 344 -19.71 10.22 11.79
CA TRP A 344 -18.65 9.41 12.39
C TRP A 344 -18.52 9.56 13.92
N MET A 345 -19.02 10.65 14.51
CA MET A 345 -19.08 10.79 15.99
C MET A 345 -20.17 9.90 16.60
N LEU A 346 -21.12 9.42 15.79
CA LEU A 346 -22.20 8.54 16.20
C LEU A 346 -21.86 7.06 15.97
N ALA A 347 -20.63 6.75 15.55
CA ALA A 347 -20.18 5.39 15.34
C ALA A 347 -20.23 4.58 16.65
N HIS A 348 -20.66 3.33 16.54
CA HIS A 348 -20.74 2.42 17.67
C HIS A 348 -19.56 1.45 17.66
N TYR A 349 -18.89 1.35 18.80
CA TYR A 349 -17.78 0.43 19.01
C TYR A 349 -18.15 -0.61 20.08
N PRO A 350 -17.77 -1.88 19.90
CA PRO A 350 -18.00 -2.89 20.93
C PRO A 350 -17.11 -2.63 22.15
N ASP A 351 -17.57 -2.99 23.34
CA ASP A 351 -16.78 -2.96 24.57
C ASP A 351 -15.79 -4.13 24.62
N ILE A 352 -14.83 -4.11 23.70
CA ILE A 352 -13.78 -5.12 23.52
C ILE A 352 -12.44 -4.37 23.36
N PRO A 353 -11.63 -4.22 24.42
CA PRO A 353 -10.43 -3.38 24.36
C PRO A 353 -9.44 -3.76 23.26
N ALA A 354 -9.32 -5.06 22.94
CA ALA A 354 -8.38 -5.60 21.95
C ALA A 354 -8.68 -5.18 20.50
N VAL A 355 -9.92 -4.74 20.19
CA VAL A 355 -10.26 -4.30 18.82
C VAL A 355 -10.21 -2.79 18.64
N GLY A 356 -10.10 -2.04 19.74
CA GLY A 356 -10.11 -0.58 19.75
C GLY A 356 -11.33 -0.01 19.02
N HIS A 357 -11.14 1.07 18.27
CA HIS A 357 -12.22 1.74 17.53
C HIS A 357 -12.19 1.40 16.04
N LEU A 358 -12.42 0.12 15.71
CA LEU A 358 -12.69 -0.32 14.34
C LEU A 358 -14.17 -0.67 14.17
N GLU A 359 -14.80 -0.15 13.13
CA GLU A 359 -16.17 -0.45 12.75
C GLU A 359 -16.35 -0.36 11.23
N TYR A 360 -17.54 -0.69 10.74
CA TYR A 360 -17.85 -0.75 9.30
C TYR A 360 -19.13 -0.01 8.90
N GLU A 361 -20.00 0.36 9.84
CA GLU A 361 -21.30 0.97 9.56
C GLU A 361 -21.16 2.40 9.05
N SER A 362 -20.32 3.19 9.72
CA SER A 362 -20.00 4.57 9.35
C SER A 362 -18.92 4.69 8.29
N PHE A 363 -18.23 3.58 7.99
CA PHE A 363 -17.15 3.54 7.01
C PHE A 363 -17.62 3.95 5.60
N ASP A 364 -17.05 5.06 5.13
CA ASP A 364 -17.13 5.55 3.76
C ASP A 364 -15.77 5.41 3.07
N PRO A 365 -15.59 4.46 2.14
CA PRO A 365 -14.31 4.25 1.46
C PRO A 365 -13.91 5.42 0.56
N VAL A 366 -14.86 6.21 0.03
CA VAL A 366 -14.58 7.32 -0.89
C VAL A 366 -14.04 8.52 -0.14
N ASN A 367 -14.60 8.76 1.06
CA ASN A 367 -14.28 9.92 1.90
C ASN A 367 -13.33 9.59 3.06
N TRP A 368 -12.79 8.36 3.10
CA TRP A 368 -11.79 7.99 4.10
C TRP A 368 -10.57 8.91 4.01
N ARG A 369 -10.01 9.28 5.16
CA ARG A 369 -8.83 10.16 5.27
C ARG A 369 -7.74 9.57 6.16
N ASN A 370 -6.51 9.72 5.69
CA ASN A 370 -5.31 9.55 6.52
C ASN A 370 -5.24 10.66 7.59
N ASN A 371 -4.35 10.57 8.58
CA ASN A 371 -4.23 11.61 9.62
C ASN A 371 -3.80 12.97 9.06
N TYR A 372 -3.02 12.97 7.98
CA TYR A 372 -2.63 14.15 7.21
C TYR A 372 -2.57 13.83 5.70
N PRO A 373 -2.57 14.84 4.82
CA PRO A 373 -2.53 14.66 3.37
C PRO A 373 -1.36 13.77 2.93
N ASN A 374 -1.58 12.98 1.88
CA ASN A 374 -0.56 12.14 1.29
C ASN A 374 -0.59 12.40 -0.23
N PRO A 375 0.50 12.94 -0.83
CA PRO A 375 0.50 13.33 -2.24
C PRO A 375 0.09 12.22 -3.21
N ALA A 376 0.46 10.97 -2.94
CA ALA A 376 0.02 9.85 -3.77
C ALA A 376 -1.49 9.59 -3.61
N PHE A 377 -2.05 9.78 -2.42
CA PHE A 377 -3.49 9.60 -2.22
C PHE A 377 -4.29 10.70 -2.92
N ASP A 378 -3.80 11.94 -2.89
CA ASP A 378 -4.49 13.08 -3.50
C ASP A 378 -4.49 13.01 -5.04
N GLU A 379 -3.49 12.37 -5.63
CA GLU A 379 -3.38 12.16 -7.08
C GLU A 379 -4.11 10.89 -7.60
N ARG A 380 -4.86 10.19 -6.73
CA ARG A 380 -5.55 8.94 -7.12
C ARG A 380 -6.65 9.20 -8.16
N THR A 381 -6.72 8.30 -9.14
CA THR A 381 -7.76 8.23 -10.18
C THR A 381 -8.75 7.10 -9.90
N PRO A 382 -9.92 7.08 -10.56
CA PRO A 382 -10.78 5.89 -10.62
C PRO A 382 -10.04 4.61 -11.04
N GLY A 383 -9.04 4.71 -11.92
CA GLY A 383 -8.20 3.56 -12.28
C GLY A 383 -7.37 3.02 -11.12
N ASP A 384 -6.82 3.90 -10.27
CA ASP A 384 -6.03 3.53 -9.09
C ASP A 384 -6.91 2.78 -8.08
N THR A 385 -8.07 3.36 -7.82
CA THR A 385 -9.02 2.84 -6.83
C THR A 385 -9.70 1.55 -7.31
N TYR A 386 -9.99 1.41 -8.60
CA TYR A 386 -10.46 0.15 -9.19
C TYR A 386 -9.43 -0.97 -9.05
N TRP A 387 -8.18 -0.70 -9.43
CA TRP A 387 -7.09 -1.68 -9.34
C TRP A 387 -6.88 -2.19 -7.91
N ALA A 388 -6.89 -1.27 -6.94
CA ALA A 388 -6.74 -1.65 -5.55
C ALA A 388 -8.00 -2.36 -5.01
N ALA A 389 -9.21 -1.91 -5.37
CA ALA A 389 -10.45 -2.53 -4.95
C ALA A 389 -10.57 -3.98 -5.41
N LYS A 390 -10.14 -4.32 -6.63
CA LYS A 390 -10.18 -5.72 -7.08
C LYS A 390 -9.22 -6.63 -6.31
N LYS A 391 -8.07 -6.11 -5.86
CA LYS A 391 -7.16 -6.84 -4.97
C LYS A 391 -7.79 -7.07 -3.59
N VAL A 392 -8.40 -6.04 -3.00
CA VAL A 392 -9.16 -6.16 -1.74
C VAL A 392 -10.29 -7.18 -1.86
N MET A 393 -11.04 -7.15 -2.96
CA MET A 393 -12.12 -8.11 -3.23
C MET A 393 -11.63 -9.55 -3.48
N SER A 394 -10.34 -9.76 -3.76
CA SER A 394 -9.76 -11.09 -3.98
C SER A 394 -9.54 -11.88 -2.69
N PHE A 395 -9.60 -11.24 -1.52
CA PHE A 395 -9.63 -11.94 -0.24
C PHE A 395 -11.01 -12.54 -0.01
N SER A 396 -11.10 -13.87 0.05
CA SER A 396 -12.33 -14.56 0.48
C SER A 396 -12.60 -14.33 1.98
N ASP A 397 -13.83 -14.60 2.41
CA ASP A 397 -14.17 -14.54 3.84
C ASP A 397 -13.32 -15.51 4.67
N ASP A 398 -13.04 -16.70 4.13
CA ASP A 398 -12.22 -17.71 4.80
C ASP A 398 -10.75 -17.31 4.87
N ALA A 399 -10.24 -16.64 3.83
CA ALA A 399 -8.90 -16.06 3.86
C ALA A 399 -8.79 -14.98 4.96
N ILE A 400 -9.77 -14.07 5.05
CA ILE A 400 -9.79 -13.04 6.10
C ILE A 400 -9.84 -13.69 7.49
N ARG A 401 -10.70 -14.71 7.70
CA ARG A 401 -10.77 -15.45 8.96
C ARG A 401 -9.44 -16.11 9.31
N ALA A 402 -8.80 -16.78 8.35
CA ALA A 402 -7.55 -17.48 8.57
C ALA A 402 -6.41 -16.52 8.91
N ILE A 403 -6.29 -15.38 8.22
CA ILE A 403 -5.29 -14.35 8.54
C ILE A 403 -5.58 -13.76 9.93
N VAL A 404 -6.83 -13.42 10.25
CA VAL A 404 -7.18 -12.86 11.57
C VAL A 404 -6.90 -13.85 12.69
N ALA A 405 -7.03 -15.16 12.47
CA ALA A 405 -6.68 -16.17 13.47
C ALA A 405 -5.20 -16.11 13.90
N THR A 406 -4.29 -15.64 13.04
CA THR A 406 -2.86 -15.49 13.39
C THR A 406 -2.62 -14.41 14.45
N ALA A 407 -3.61 -13.54 14.69
CA ALA A 407 -3.55 -12.55 15.75
C ALA A 407 -3.66 -13.14 17.16
N GLN A 408 -4.10 -14.39 17.31
CA GLN A 408 -4.17 -15.07 18.62
C GLN A 408 -4.91 -14.25 19.68
N PHE A 409 -6.09 -13.70 19.34
CA PHE A 409 -6.93 -13.04 20.33
C PHE A 409 -7.35 -14.01 21.43
N SER A 410 -7.29 -13.59 22.69
CA SER A 410 -7.76 -14.42 23.81
C SER A 410 -9.29 -14.40 23.98
N ASP A 411 -9.94 -13.29 23.61
CA ASP A 411 -11.40 -13.18 23.53
C ASP A 411 -11.87 -13.48 22.08
N PRO A 412 -12.61 -14.57 21.84
CA PRO A 412 -13.10 -14.90 20.49
C PRO A 412 -13.98 -13.80 19.89
N ARG A 413 -14.67 -12.99 20.71
CA ARG A 413 -15.48 -11.87 20.24
C ARG A 413 -14.63 -10.81 19.53
N ALA A 414 -13.36 -10.66 19.91
CA ALA A 414 -12.44 -9.74 19.25
C ALA A 414 -12.12 -10.19 17.82
N ALA A 415 -11.78 -11.48 17.64
CA ALA A 415 -11.53 -12.06 16.33
C ALA A 415 -12.75 -11.97 15.42
N ASP A 416 -13.93 -12.35 15.94
CA ASP A 416 -15.20 -12.29 15.20
C ASP A 416 -15.53 -10.86 14.75
N TRP A 417 -15.29 -9.88 15.62
CA TRP A 417 -15.54 -8.47 15.29
C TRP A 417 -14.58 -7.94 14.22
N ILE A 418 -13.27 -8.22 14.32
CA ILE A 418 -12.29 -7.82 13.31
C ILE A 418 -12.62 -8.46 11.96
N VAL A 419 -12.90 -9.77 11.92
CA VAL A 419 -13.31 -10.48 10.69
C VAL A 419 -14.53 -9.80 10.07
N LYS A 420 -15.57 -9.56 10.88
CA LYS A 420 -16.80 -8.92 10.40
C LYS A 420 -16.51 -7.54 9.81
N CYS A 421 -15.75 -6.70 10.52
CA CYS A 421 -15.38 -5.38 10.04
C CYS A 421 -14.62 -5.45 8.71
N LEU A 422 -13.62 -6.33 8.60
CA LEU A 422 -12.83 -6.45 7.38
C LEU A 422 -13.66 -6.93 6.19
N ILE A 423 -14.56 -7.90 6.38
CA ILE A 423 -15.48 -8.37 5.33
C ILE A 423 -16.42 -7.25 4.87
N GLU A 424 -17.06 -6.55 5.82
CA GLU A 424 -18.01 -5.48 5.48
C GLU A 424 -17.32 -4.29 4.82
N ARG A 425 -16.14 -3.90 5.31
CA ARG A 425 -15.33 -2.83 4.69
C ARG A 425 -14.84 -3.23 3.30
N ARG A 426 -14.41 -4.49 3.09
CA ARG A 426 -14.05 -5.05 1.77
C ARG A 426 -15.23 -4.90 0.79
N ASN A 427 -16.41 -5.32 1.21
CA ASN A 427 -17.63 -5.27 0.38
C ASN A 427 -18.01 -3.82 0.02
N ARG A 428 -17.90 -2.87 0.97
CA ARG A 428 -18.13 -1.43 0.72
C ARG A 428 -17.13 -0.85 -0.27
N ILE A 429 -15.85 -1.20 -0.16
CA ILE A 429 -14.80 -0.83 -1.11
C ILE A 429 -15.14 -1.31 -2.52
N GLY A 430 -15.50 -2.59 -2.66
CA GLY A 430 -15.89 -3.17 -3.94
C GLY A 430 -17.07 -2.42 -4.56
N ARG A 431 -18.15 -2.18 -3.80
CA ARG A 431 -19.31 -1.41 -4.27
C ARG A 431 -18.93 0.01 -4.70
N ALA A 432 -18.15 0.71 -3.90
CA ALA A 432 -17.83 2.12 -4.12
C ALA A 432 -16.93 2.34 -5.33
N PHE A 433 -15.91 1.50 -5.53
CA PHE A 433 -14.89 1.74 -6.56
C PHE A 433 -15.14 0.97 -7.85
N PHE A 434 -15.89 -0.13 -7.85
CA PHE A 434 -16.34 -0.74 -9.11
C PHE A 434 -17.36 0.13 -9.84
N ASP A 435 -18.15 0.92 -9.12
CA ASP A 435 -19.09 1.86 -9.75
C ASP A 435 -18.40 3.04 -10.44
N ARG A 436 -17.13 3.33 -10.12
CA ARG A 436 -16.38 4.46 -10.70
C ARG A 436 -15.89 4.21 -12.13
N VAL A 437 -15.91 2.96 -12.58
CA VAL A 437 -15.43 2.55 -13.92
C VAL A 437 -16.40 1.53 -14.53
N LEU A 438 -16.10 1.04 -15.73
CA LEU A 438 -16.69 -0.21 -16.23
C LEU A 438 -15.87 -1.39 -15.65
N PRO A 439 -16.34 -2.12 -14.62
CA PRO A 439 -15.52 -3.03 -13.82
C PRO A 439 -15.36 -4.40 -14.48
N LEU A 440 -14.98 -4.39 -15.76
CA LEU A 440 -14.69 -5.58 -16.54
C LEU A 440 -13.20 -5.92 -16.42
N ASP A 441 -12.92 -7.20 -16.25
CA ASP A 441 -11.58 -7.74 -16.04
C ASP A 441 -11.43 -9.14 -16.68
N SER A 442 -10.25 -9.76 -16.55
CA SER A 442 -9.98 -11.12 -17.03
C SER A 442 -10.30 -11.31 -18.52
N PHE A 443 -9.95 -10.31 -19.33
CA PHE A 443 -10.13 -10.33 -20.78
C PHE A 443 -9.33 -11.47 -21.41
N ALA A 444 -9.99 -12.24 -22.26
CA ALA A 444 -9.38 -13.32 -23.02
C ALA A 444 -10.18 -13.59 -24.30
N VAL A 445 -9.51 -14.11 -25.33
CA VAL A 445 -10.20 -14.67 -26.50
C VAL A 445 -10.43 -16.16 -26.28
N ARG A 446 -11.68 -16.59 -26.36
CA ARG A 446 -12.08 -18.00 -26.22
C ARG A 446 -13.03 -18.36 -27.36
N ASP A 447 -12.72 -19.43 -28.10
CA ASP A 447 -13.53 -19.90 -29.22
C ASP A 447 -13.84 -18.79 -30.26
N GLY A 448 -12.85 -17.93 -30.53
CA GLY A 448 -13.02 -16.81 -31.46
C GLY A 448 -13.83 -15.63 -30.91
N LYS A 449 -14.12 -15.59 -29.61
CA LYS A 449 -14.90 -14.51 -28.97
C LYS A 449 -14.12 -13.81 -27.87
N LEU A 450 -14.27 -12.50 -27.78
CA LEU A 450 -13.83 -11.72 -26.64
C LEU A 450 -14.69 -12.05 -25.41
N SER A 451 -14.05 -12.57 -24.38
CA SER A 451 -14.63 -12.91 -23.09
C SER A 451 -14.03 -12.04 -21.98
N PHE A 452 -14.81 -11.76 -20.94
CA PHE A 452 -14.40 -10.99 -19.77
C PHE A 452 -15.31 -11.31 -18.58
N GLU A 453 -14.88 -10.94 -17.39
CA GLU A 453 -15.65 -11.05 -16.15
C GLU A 453 -16.12 -9.65 -15.72
N ASP A 454 -17.41 -9.52 -15.42
CA ASP A 454 -17.96 -8.33 -14.76
C ASP A 454 -17.84 -8.49 -13.25
N LEU A 455 -16.86 -7.82 -12.64
CA LEU A 455 -16.57 -7.96 -11.21
C LEU A 455 -17.76 -7.52 -10.35
N ALA A 456 -18.52 -6.51 -10.75
CA ALA A 456 -19.68 -6.08 -9.97
C ALA A 456 -20.83 -7.11 -10.02
N VAL A 457 -20.93 -7.91 -11.08
CA VAL A 457 -21.85 -9.06 -11.15
C VAL A 457 -21.31 -10.24 -10.36
N LYS A 458 -20.02 -10.57 -10.52
CA LYS A 458 -19.33 -11.66 -9.78
C LYS A 458 -19.58 -11.55 -8.27
N TYR A 459 -19.44 -10.34 -7.72
CA TYR A 459 -19.62 -10.09 -6.29
C TYR A 459 -21.05 -9.66 -5.90
N SER A 460 -22.03 -9.84 -6.79
CA SER A 460 -23.45 -9.55 -6.52
C SER A 460 -23.74 -8.11 -6.07
N PHE A 461 -22.98 -7.14 -6.58
CA PHE A 461 -23.23 -5.73 -6.34
C PHE A 461 -24.27 -5.14 -7.30
N ARG A 462 -24.45 -5.78 -8.46
CA ARG A 462 -25.51 -5.47 -9.44
C ARG A 462 -25.92 -6.73 -10.21
N GLY A 463 -27.06 -6.66 -10.91
CA GLY A 463 -27.48 -7.68 -11.87
C GLY A 463 -26.66 -7.67 -13.17
N PRO A 464 -26.88 -8.65 -14.07
CA PRO A 464 -26.13 -8.77 -15.33
C PRO A 464 -26.13 -7.47 -16.14
N GLY A 465 -24.94 -7.05 -16.57
CA GLY A 465 -24.76 -5.87 -17.43
C GLY A 465 -25.06 -6.19 -18.89
N ASN A 466 -25.62 -5.21 -19.61
CA ASN A 466 -25.69 -5.24 -21.08
C ASN A 466 -24.54 -4.41 -21.65
N TYR A 467 -23.74 -5.03 -22.50
CA TYR A 467 -22.55 -4.40 -23.10
C TYR A 467 -22.67 -4.37 -24.61
N SER A 468 -22.36 -3.23 -25.21
CA SER A 468 -22.10 -3.15 -26.65
C SER A 468 -20.60 -3.21 -26.91
N VAL A 469 -20.21 -3.90 -27.98
CA VAL A 469 -18.83 -4.01 -28.44
C VAL A 469 -18.76 -3.55 -29.88
N GLN A 470 -17.85 -2.61 -30.17
CA GLN A 470 -17.52 -2.16 -31.51
C GLN A 470 -16.05 -2.45 -31.82
N TRP A 471 -15.78 -3.05 -32.98
CA TRP A 471 -14.44 -3.42 -33.39
C TRP A 471 -13.79 -2.41 -34.34
N PHE A 472 -12.48 -2.27 -34.20
CA PHE A 472 -11.63 -1.40 -35.00
C PHE A 472 -10.37 -2.15 -35.42
N ASP A 473 -9.91 -1.90 -36.64
CA ASP A 473 -8.52 -2.16 -37.01
C ASP A 473 -7.65 -1.11 -36.31
N PHE A 474 -6.54 -1.56 -35.71
CA PHE A 474 -5.67 -0.71 -34.92
C PHE A 474 -4.26 -0.65 -35.51
N GLU A 475 -3.84 0.56 -35.89
CA GLU A 475 -2.47 0.80 -36.37
C GLU A 475 -1.57 1.18 -35.18
N ASN A 476 -0.71 0.25 -34.78
CA ASN A 476 0.11 0.39 -33.58
C ASN A 476 1.10 1.56 -33.64
N SER A 477 1.56 1.90 -34.85
CA SER A 477 2.57 2.95 -35.05
C SER A 477 2.00 4.37 -34.94
N SER A 478 0.72 4.57 -35.31
CA SER A 478 0.03 5.87 -35.27
C SER A 478 -0.97 5.99 -34.11
N GLY A 479 -1.41 4.86 -33.55
CA GLY A 479 -2.51 4.82 -32.58
C GLY A 479 -3.89 5.00 -33.21
N GLU A 480 -4.00 4.99 -34.55
CA GLU A 480 -5.25 5.18 -35.26
C GLU A 480 -6.16 3.96 -35.13
N LYS A 481 -7.46 4.21 -34.95
CA LYS A 481 -8.53 3.21 -34.92
C LYS A 481 -9.44 3.40 -36.13
N ALA A 482 -9.45 2.46 -37.06
CA ALA A 482 -10.37 2.46 -38.20
C ALA A 482 -11.55 1.52 -37.91
N PRO A 483 -12.81 2.02 -37.91
CA PRO A 483 -13.96 1.18 -37.59
C PRO A 483 -14.16 0.08 -38.63
N ILE A 484 -14.41 -1.16 -38.18
CA ILE A 484 -14.71 -2.28 -39.07
C ILE A 484 -16.22 -2.32 -39.29
N ALA A 485 -16.66 -2.08 -40.52
CA ALA A 485 -18.08 -1.99 -40.84
C ALA A 485 -18.83 -3.29 -40.51
N GLY A 486 -19.90 -3.19 -39.72
CA GLY A 486 -20.73 -4.34 -39.32
C GLY A 486 -20.12 -5.24 -38.23
N ALA A 487 -18.89 -4.99 -37.79
CA ALA A 487 -18.26 -5.76 -36.72
C ALA A 487 -18.69 -5.25 -35.35
N ALA A 488 -19.83 -5.75 -34.88
CA ALA A 488 -20.37 -5.53 -33.56
C ALA A 488 -20.59 -6.86 -32.83
N GLY A 489 -20.50 -6.83 -31.50
CA GLY A 489 -20.63 -8.02 -30.64
C GLY A 489 -19.29 -8.66 -30.28
N TYR A 490 -19.33 -9.85 -29.72
CA TYR A 490 -18.16 -10.47 -29.08
C TYR A 490 -17.25 -11.25 -30.02
N GLU A 491 -17.70 -11.59 -31.23
CA GLU A 491 -16.90 -12.32 -32.22
C GLU A 491 -15.69 -11.49 -32.65
N LEU A 492 -14.52 -12.12 -32.74
CA LEU A 492 -13.35 -11.47 -33.32
C LEU A 492 -13.61 -11.16 -34.80
N PRO A 493 -13.21 -9.98 -35.29
CA PRO A 493 -13.41 -9.60 -36.67
C PRO A 493 -12.48 -10.40 -37.60
N HIS A 494 -13.00 -10.77 -38.77
CA HIS A 494 -12.19 -11.27 -39.87
C HIS A 494 -11.63 -10.08 -40.66
N SER A 495 -10.45 -9.59 -40.28
CA SER A 495 -9.74 -8.51 -40.97
C SER A 495 -8.27 -8.88 -41.21
N ALA A 496 -7.63 -8.22 -42.18
CA ALA A 496 -6.21 -8.41 -42.50
C ALA A 496 -5.27 -7.62 -41.57
N ALA A 497 -5.81 -6.76 -40.69
CA ALA A 497 -5.00 -6.01 -39.75
C ALA A 497 -4.31 -6.93 -38.72
N GLN A 498 -3.11 -6.56 -38.30
CA GLN A 498 -2.35 -7.32 -37.30
C GLN A 498 -2.89 -7.14 -35.88
N MET A 499 -3.56 -6.02 -35.63
CA MET A 499 -4.06 -5.65 -34.31
C MET A 499 -5.47 -5.10 -34.41
N HIS A 500 -6.28 -5.42 -33.40
CA HIS A 500 -7.65 -4.96 -33.29
C HIS A 500 -7.87 -4.24 -31.95
N ALA A 501 -8.83 -3.34 -31.93
CA ALA A 501 -9.33 -2.72 -30.72
C ALA A 501 -10.83 -2.99 -30.58
N ALA A 502 -11.26 -3.47 -29.41
CA ALA A 502 -12.65 -3.67 -29.05
C ALA A 502 -13.07 -2.59 -28.06
N GLU A 503 -13.88 -1.63 -28.51
CA GLU A 503 -14.48 -0.63 -27.61
C GLU A 503 -15.75 -1.20 -26.99
N ILE A 504 -15.77 -1.29 -25.66
CA ILE A 504 -16.88 -1.81 -24.87
C ILE A 504 -17.55 -0.66 -24.12
N ARG A 505 -18.88 -0.57 -24.22
CA ARG A 505 -19.71 0.40 -23.51
C ARG A 505 -20.82 -0.29 -22.73
N GLY A 506 -21.08 0.22 -21.54
CA GLY A 506 -22.23 -0.19 -20.71
C GLY A 506 -23.39 0.80 -20.81
N SER A 507 -24.29 0.75 -19.83
CA SER A 507 -25.42 1.68 -19.72
C SER A 507 -25.02 3.13 -19.41
N ASP A 508 -23.90 3.33 -18.72
CA ASP A 508 -23.35 4.64 -18.42
C ASP A 508 -22.46 5.12 -19.57
N SER A 509 -22.92 6.14 -20.31
CA SER A 509 -22.23 6.66 -21.49
C SER A 509 -20.92 7.40 -21.18
N GLN A 510 -20.67 7.74 -19.91
CA GLN A 510 -19.40 8.34 -19.48
C GLN A 510 -18.30 7.28 -19.30
N LYS A 511 -18.67 6.01 -19.11
CA LYS A 511 -17.74 4.91 -18.85
C LYS A 511 -17.60 4.02 -20.08
N SER A 512 -16.37 3.82 -20.51
CA SER A 512 -16.05 2.86 -21.57
C SER A 512 -14.68 2.26 -21.34
N LEU A 513 -14.39 1.15 -22.02
CA LEU A 513 -13.05 0.62 -22.09
C LEU A 513 -12.73 0.17 -23.50
N THR A 514 -11.46 0.18 -23.87
CA THR A 514 -10.96 -0.38 -25.13
C THR A 514 -9.98 -1.49 -24.81
N VAL A 515 -10.23 -2.69 -25.34
CA VAL A 515 -9.31 -3.83 -25.27
C VAL A 515 -8.53 -3.90 -26.56
N TYR A 516 -7.21 -3.97 -26.48
CA TYR A 516 -6.33 -4.08 -27.63
C TYR A 516 -5.80 -5.50 -27.77
N LEU A 517 -5.84 -6.03 -28.98
CA LEU A 517 -5.54 -7.43 -29.29
C LEU A 517 -4.54 -7.52 -30.45
N ARG A 518 -3.67 -8.54 -30.40
CA ARG A 518 -2.86 -9.01 -31.54
C ARG A 518 -3.14 -10.49 -31.72
N GLY A 519 -3.89 -10.83 -32.77
CA GLY A 519 -4.51 -12.15 -32.87
C GLY A 519 -5.46 -12.39 -31.68
N ASP A 520 -5.23 -13.45 -30.92
CA ASP A 520 -5.98 -13.83 -29.72
C ASP A 520 -5.39 -13.27 -28.41
N GLN A 521 -4.20 -12.66 -28.47
CA GLN A 521 -3.51 -12.13 -27.30
C GLN A 521 -4.02 -10.73 -26.94
N VAL A 522 -4.44 -10.54 -25.69
CA VAL A 522 -4.74 -9.21 -25.13
C VAL A 522 -3.43 -8.49 -24.81
N LEU A 523 -3.24 -7.32 -25.39
CA LEU A 523 -2.03 -6.50 -25.23
C LEU A 523 -2.22 -5.31 -24.30
N GLY A 524 -3.44 -4.77 -24.20
CA GLY A 524 -3.67 -3.59 -23.40
C GLY A 524 -5.13 -3.26 -23.17
N ILE A 525 -5.39 -2.43 -22.17
CA ILE A 525 -6.70 -1.96 -21.78
C ILE A 525 -6.64 -0.47 -21.46
N ASP A 526 -7.40 0.33 -22.20
CA ASP A 526 -7.64 1.74 -21.86
C ASP A 526 -9.02 1.87 -21.22
N ARG A 527 -9.12 2.54 -20.07
CA ARG A 527 -10.39 2.82 -19.39
C ARG A 527 -10.70 4.31 -19.43
N LYS A 528 -11.95 4.64 -19.76
CA LYS A 528 -12.53 5.97 -19.66
C LYS A 528 -13.54 5.97 -18.51
N TRP A 529 -13.43 6.98 -17.65
CA TRP A 529 -14.25 7.18 -16.46
C TRP A 529 -14.60 8.66 -16.30
#